data_AF-A0A6B0SBN8-F1
#
_entry.id   AF-A0A6B0SBN8-F1
#
_cell.length_a   1.000
_cell.length_b   1.000
_cell.length_c   1.000
_cell.angle_alpha   90.00
_cell.angle_beta   90.00
_cell.angle_gamma   90.00
#
_symmetry.space_group_name_H-M   'P 1'
#
loop_
_entity.id
_entity.type
_entity.pdbx_description
1 polymer ?
#
loop_
_entity_poly.entity_id
_entity_poly.type
_entity_poly.pdbx_seq_one_letter_code
_entity_poly.pdbx_strand_id
1 'polypeptide(L)'
;MTSEEKTRVDFNAPQSLVERADRAANLLDISRTQLLIDALQDELAELTNNDEFRSRLKQAYYDGRADYQTIEDLLGTEAAMRLKLLRDSIDRAPPEPVLDDELPSDNEFYDGEVETWSDSDESDT
;
A
#
# COMPACT_ATOMS: atom_id res chain seq x y z
N MET A 1 1.45 -32.41 -9.30
CA MET A 1 2.14 -31.44 -8.42
C MET A 1 3.22 -30.80 -9.27
N THR A 2 2.97 -29.61 -9.79
CA THR A 2 3.98 -28.81 -10.50
C THR A 2 5.03 -28.42 -9.47
N SER A 3 6.22 -28.98 -9.54
CA SER A 3 7.36 -28.48 -8.75
C SER A 3 7.61 -27.04 -9.19
N GLU A 4 7.50 -26.09 -8.27
CA GLU A 4 7.95 -24.72 -8.51
C GLU A 4 9.39 -24.72 -9.02
N GLU A 5 9.67 -23.87 -10.01
CA GLU A 5 11.03 -23.70 -10.51
C GLU A 5 11.92 -23.18 -9.39
N LYS A 6 13.01 -23.90 -9.12
CA LYS A 6 13.96 -23.55 -8.05
C LYS A 6 15.06 -22.68 -8.62
N THR A 7 15.18 -21.47 -8.08
CA THR A 7 16.31 -20.58 -8.38
C THR A 7 17.43 -20.83 -7.39
N ARG A 8 18.64 -21.14 -7.90
CA ARG A 8 19.84 -21.26 -7.05
C ARG A 8 20.34 -19.86 -6.69
N VAL A 9 20.56 -19.63 -5.41
CA VAL A 9 21.06 -18.37 -4.84
C VAL A 9 22.24 -18.66 -3.93
N ASP A 10 23.28 -17.82 -3.99
CA ASP A 10 24.46 -17.91 -3.14
C ASP A 10 24.51 -16.67 -2.23
N PHE A 11 24.70 -16.88 -0.91
CA PHE A 11 24.73 -15.82 0.10
C PHE A 11 26.03 -15.87 0.90
N ASN A 12 26.55 -14.68 1.23
CA ASN A 12 27.62 -14.56 2.21
C ASN A 12 27.00 -14.28 3.59
N ALA A 13 27.35 -15.08 4.58
CA ALA A 13 26.89 -14.93 5.95
C ALA A 13 28.05 -15.10 6.94
N PRO A 14 28.00 -14.46 8.12
CA PRO A 14 28.97 -14.72 9.17
C PRO A 14 29.01 -16.21 9.52
N GLN A 15 30.21 -16.78 9.65
CA GLN A 15 30.39 -18.20 9.99
C GLN A 15 29.61 -18.59 11.25
N SER A 16 29.62 -17.73 12.27
CA SER A 16 28.89 -17.94 13.52
C SER A 16 27.36 -17.99 13.37
N LEU A 17 26.80 -17.38 12.32
CA LEU A 17 25.38 -17.48 12.00
C LEU A 17 25.07 -18.82 11.35
N VAL A 18 25.90 -19.24 10.39
CA VAL A 18 25.74 -20.52 9.69
C VAL A 18 25.83 -21.68 10.69
N GLU A 19 26.81 -21.67 11.59
CA GLU A 19 26.96 -22.71 12.62
C GLU A 19 25.76 -22.78 13.57
N ARG A 20 25.14 -21.63 13.91
CA ARG A 20 23.93 -21.59 14.74
C ARG A 20 22.72 -22.15 13.98
N ALA A 21 22.56 -21.77 12.71
CA ALA A 21 21.50 -22.30 11.86
C ALA A 21 21.62 -23.82 11.69
N ASP A 22 22.84 -24.34 11.51
CA ASP A 22 23.09 -25.79 11.42
C ASP A 22 22.70 -26.53 12.68
N ARG A 23 23.03 -26.00 13.85
CA ARG A 23 22.64 -26.61 15.13
C ARG A 23 21.12 -26.63 15.30
N ALA A 24 20.44 -25.55 14.91
CA ALA A 24 18.98 -25.47 14.96
C ALA A 24 18.33 -26.46 13.96
N ALA A 25 18.82 -26.51 12.72
CA ALA A 25 18.33 -27.43 11.70
C ALA A 25 18.49 -28.90 12.12
N ASN A 26 19.64 -29.26 12.71
CA ASN A 26 19.88 -30.60 13.25
C ASN A 26 18.94 -30.95 14.40
N LEU A 27 18.63 -30.00 15.29
CA LEU A 27 17.70 -30.22 16.40
C LEU A 27 16.26 -30.44 15.90
N LEU A 28 15.88 -29.75 14.82
CA LEU A 28 14.56 -29.82 14.20
C LEU A 28 14.42 -30.96 13.18
N ASP A 29 15.49 -31.71 12.91
CA ASP A 29 15.57 -32.77 11.88
C ASP A 29 15.15 -32.27 10.47
N ILE A 30 15.56 -31.05 10.12
CA ILE A 30 15.32 -30.44 8.80
C ILE A 30 16.63 -30.05 8.12
N SER A 31 16.57 -29.88 6.80
CA SER A 31 17.71 -29.34 6.05
C SER A 31 17.90 -27.85 6.31
N ARG A 32 19.13 -27.35 6.21
CA ARG A 32 19.42 -25.90 6.26
C ARG A 32 18.60 -25.13 5.22
N THR A 33 18.42 -25.70 4.02
CA THR A 33 17.62 -25.09 2.96
C THR A 33 16.16 -24.94 3.40
N GLN A 34 15.58 -25.94 4.05
CA GLN A 34 14.22 -25.85 4.57
C GLN A 34 14.11 -24.75 5.63
N LEU A 35 15.03 -24.72 6.60
CA LEU A 35 15.06 -23.68 7.64
C LEU A 35 15.13 -22.26 7.05
N LEU A 36 15.93 -22.06 5.99
CA LEU A 36 16.05 -20.77 5.32
C LEU A 36 14.80 -20.40 4.52
N ILE A 37 14.14 -21.38 3.90
CA ILE A 37 12.87 -21.17 3.19
C ILE A 37 11.79 -20.76 4.18
N ASP A 38 11.64 -21.51 5.27
CA ASP A 38 10.63 -21.23 6.30
C ASP A 38 10.85 -19.85 6.92
N ALA A 39 12.10 -19.53 7.30
CA ALA A 39 12.43 -18.22 7.86
C ALA A 39 12.15 -17.06 6.88
N LEU A 40 12.40 -17.26 5.58
CA LEU A 40 12.09 -16.24 4.57
C LEU A 40 10.59 -16.07 4.36
N GLN A 41 9.82 -17.16 4.37
CA GLN A 41 8.37 -17.13 4.27
C GLN A 41 7.74 -16.42 5.48
N ASP A 42 8.23 -16.73 6.67
CA ASP A 42 7.79 -16.09 7.92
C ASP A 42 8.09 -14.59 7.91
N GLU A 43 9.31 -14.19 7.55
CA GLU A 43 9.69 -12.77 7.45
C GLU A 43 8.82 -12.03 6.42
N LEU A 44 8.56 -12.62 5.26
CA LEU A 44 7.68 -12.02 4.25
C LEU A 44 6.24 -11.92 4.76
N ALA A 45 5.73 -12.92 5.46
CA ALA A 45 4.40 -12.88 6.07
C ALA A 45 4.30 -11.79 7.15
N GLU A 46 5.34 -11.60 7.96
CA GLU A 46 5.40 -10.53 8.96
C GLU A 46 5.43 -9.15 8.29
N LEU A 47 6.32 -8.94 7.30
CA LEU A 47 6.42 -7.68 6.55
C LEU A 47 5.09 -7.34 5.87
N THR A 48 4.46 -8.31 5.25
CA THR A 48 3.18 -8.12 4.55
C THR A 48 2.02 -7.89 5.49
N ASN A 49 2.15 -8.14 6.80
CA ASN A 49 1.19 -7.76 7.85
C ASN A 49 1.56 -6.47 8.60
N ASN A 50 2.75 -5.92 8.36
CA ASN A 50 3.20 -4.68 8.96
C ASN A 50 2.57 -3.46 8.25
N ASP A 51 1.84 -2.64 9.00
CA ASP A 51 1.13 -1.48 8.45
C ASP A 51 2.07 -0.39 7.89
N GLU A 52 3.24 -0.20 8.50
CA GLU A 52 4.25 0.75 8.01
C GLU A 52 4.81 0.29 6.66
N PHE A 53 5.16 -0.99 6.54
CA PHE A 53 5.60 -1.58 5.27
C PHE A 53 4.52 -1.47 4.20
N ARG A 54 3.28 -1.82 4.53
CA ARG A 54 2.11 -1.67 3.63
C ARG A 54 1.95 -0.23 3.18
N SER A 55 2.06 0.73 4.09
CA SER A 55 1.95 2.16 3.76
C SER A 55 3.05 2.61 2.79
N ARG A 56 4.30 2.22 3.06
CA ARG A 56 5.44 2.50 2.20
C ARG A 56 5.27 1.89 0.81
N LEU A 57 4.74 0.68 0.73
CA LEU A 57 4.50 -0.02 -0.53
C LEU A 57 3.39 0.66 -1.35
N LYS A 58 2.30 1.10 -0.71
CA LYS A 58 1.24 1.91 -1.34
C LYS A 58 1.79 3.22 -1.91
N GLN A 59 2.61 3.92 -1.13
CA GLN A 59 3.23 5.17 -1.58
C GLN A 59 4.18 4.93 -2.76
N ALA A 60 4.97 3.86 -2.72
CA ALA A 60 5.80 3.46 -3.86
C ALA A 60 4.99 3.18 -5.12
N TYR A 61 3.79 2.58 -5.01
CA TYR A 61 2.90 2.34 -6.14
C TYR A 61 2.38 3.66 -6.77
N TYR A 62 1.94 4.61 -5.95
CA TYR A 62 1.48 5.91 -6.44
C TYR A 62 2.60 6.77 -7.03
N ASP A 63 3.80 6.69 -6.45
CA ASP A 63 5.00 7.36 -6.96
C ASP A 63 5.59 6.67 -8.21
N GLY A 64 5.00 5.56 -8.68
CA GLY A 64 5.50 4.78 -9.82
C GLY A 64 6.81 4.03 -9.58
N ARG A 65 7.23 3.87 -8.31
CA ARG A 65 8.41 3.11 -7.90
C ARG A 65 8.13 1.60 -7.72
N ALA A 66 6.87 1.23 -7.61
CA ALA A 66 6.39 -0.15 -7.60
C ALA A 66 5.27 -0.31 -8.64
N ASP A 67 5.22 -1.45 -9.30
CA ASP A 67 4.17 -1.78 -10.27
C ASP A 67 3.04 -2.62 -9.64
N TYR A 68 1.99 -2.87 -10.42
CA TYR A 68 0.85 -3.68 -9.97
C TYR A 68 1.28 -5.09 -9.55
N GLN A 69 2.18 -5.73 -10.30
CA GLN A 69 2.62 -7.09 -10.04
C GLN A 69 3.33 -7.17 -8.68
N THR A 70 4.18 -6.19 -8.38
CA THR A 70 4.86 -6.10 -7.07
C THR A 70 3.87 -6.04 -5.92
N ILE A 71 2.76 -5.30 -6.07
CA ILE A 71 1.70 -5.25 -5.06
C ILE A 71 0.97 -6.57 -4.97
N GLU A 72 0.65 -7.18 -6.12
CA GLU A 72 -0.07 -8.45 -6.16
C GLU A 72 0.74 -9.57 -5.50
N ASP A 73 2.03 -9.66 -5.79
CA ASP A 73 2.93 -10.69 -5.25
C ASP A 73 3.11 -10.56 -3.73
N LEU A 74 3.09 -9.33 -3.20
CA LEU A 74 3.33 -9.07 -1.78
C LEU A 74 2.05 -8.98 -0.94
N LEU A 75 1.01 -8.31 -1.44
CA LEU A 75 -0.22 -8.02 -0.68
C LEU A 75 -1.46 -8.73 -1.24
N GLY A 76 -1.33 -9.45 -2.35
CA GLY A 76 -2.42 -10.15 -3.01
C GLY A 76 -3.22 -9.29 -3.97
N THR A 77 -3.99 -9.97 -4.83
CA THR A 77 -4.78 -9.37 -5.91
C THR A 77 -5.80 -8.34 -5.42
N GLU A 78 -6.44 -8.55 -4.27
CA GLU A 78 -7.43 -7.61 -3.72
C GLU A 78 -6.79 -6.25 -3.42
N ALA A 79 -5.67 -6.25 -2.70
CA ALA A 79 -4.94 -5.03 -2.37
C ALA A 79 -4.45 -4.32 -3.63
N ALA A 80 -3.89 -5.07 -4.59
CA ALA A 80 -3.45 -4.54 -5.86
C ALA A 80 -4.59 -3.89 -6.65
N MET A 81 -5.75 -4.56 -6.73
CA MET A 81 -6.93 -4.05 -7.45
C MET A 81 -7.48 -2.79 -6.79
N ARG A 82 -7.55 -2.75 -5.46
CA ARG A 82 -8.00 -1.56 -4.72
C ARG A 82 -7.11 -0.35 -5.00
N LEU A 83 -5.79 -0.53 -5.01
CA LEU A 83 -4.85 0.55 -5.30
C LEU A 83 -4.93 1.00 -6.76
N LYS A 84 -5.11 0.07 -7.69
CA LYS A 84 -5.33 0.40 -9.11
C LYS A 84 -6.57 1.26 -9.30
N LEU A 85 -7.71 0.84 -8.77
CA LEU A 85 -8.96 1.60 -8.87
C LEU A 85 -8.85 2.99 -8.22
N LEU A 86 -8.19 3.08 -7.07
CA LEU A 86 -7.97 4.36 -6.41
C LEU A 86 -7.07 5.27 -7.23
N ARG A 87 -5.98 4.76 -7.80
CA ARG A 87 -5.13 5.51 -8.73
C ARG A 87 -5.92 6.00 -9.95
N ASP A 88 -6.66 5.11 -10.60
CA ASP A 88 -7.49 5.44 -11.76
C ASP A 88 -8.54 6.52 -11.41
N SER A 89 -9.02 6.57 -10.16
CA SER A 89 -9.93 7.60 -9.67
C SER A 89 -9.25 8.94 -9.39
N ILE A 90 -8.00 8.92 -8.92
CA ILE A 90 -7.19 10.12 -8.67
C ILE A 90 -6.78 10.76 -9.99
N ASP A 91 -6.39 9.93 -10.97
CA ASP A 91 -5.94 10.38 -12.29
C ASP A 91 -7.11 10.83 -13.18
N ARG A 92 -8.36 10.55 -12.79
CA ARG A 92 -9.56 10.97 -13.52
C ARG A 92 -9.87 12.44 -13.21
N ALA A 93 -9.99 13.25 -14.27
CA ALA A 93 -10.53 14.61 -14.15
C ALA A 93 -11.96 14.58 -13.57
N PRO A 94 -12.31 15.47 -12.61
CA PRO A 94 -13.68 15.57 -12.13
C PRO A 94 -14.64 15.75 -13.31
N PRO A 95 -15.84 15.12 -13.27
CA PRO A 95 -16.84 15.40 -14.29
C PRO A 95 -17.18 16.89 -14.25
N GLU A 96 -17.20 17.54 -15.41
CA GLU A 96 -17.71 18.90 -15.51
C GLU A 96 -19.20 18.89 -15.15
N PRO A 97 -19.66 19.75 -14.23
CA PRO A 97 -21.07 19.81 -13.87
C PRO A 97 -21.88 20.28 -15.09
N VAL A 98 -22.78 19.41 -15.54
CA VAL A 98 -23.78 19.77 -16.56
C VAL A 98 -25.04 20.18 -15.80
N LEU A 99 -25.49 21.41 -16.02
CA LEU A 99 -26.74 21.89 -15.48
C LEU A 99 -27.85 21.61 -16.49
N ASP A 100 -28.93 20.96 -16.04
CA ASP A 100 -30.12 20.73 -16.86
C ASP A 100 -30.89 22.03 -17.10
N ASP A 101 -30.80 22.98 -16.17
CA ASP A 101 -31.44 24.30 -16.19
C ASP A 101 -30.49 25.39 -15.65
N GLU A 102 -30.85 26.66 -15.82
CA GLU A 102 -30.08 27.78 -15.25
C GLU A 102 -30.01 27.68 -13.71
N LEU A 103 -28.89 28.09 -13.11
CA LEU A 103 -28.79 28.12 -11.65
C LEU A 103 -29.86 29.06 -11.08
N PRO A 104 -30.59 28.65 -10.02
CA PRO A 104 -31.52 29.54 -9.33
C PRO A 104 -30.77 30.76 -8.82
N SER A 105 -31.47 31.90 -8.72
CA SER A 105 -30.89 33.09 -8.13
C SER A 105 -30.54 32.84 -6.66
N ASP A 106 -29.53 33.53 -6.13
CA ASP A 106 -29.12 33.37 -4.72
C ASP A 106 -30.30 33.56 -3.75
N ASN A 107 -31.24 34.46 -4.05
CA ASN A 107 -32.43 34.70 -3.23
C ASN A 107 -33.54 33.62 -3.37
N GLU A 108 -33.48 32.79 -4.40
CA GLU A 108 -34.35 31.61 -4.54
C GLU A 108 -33.71 30.35 -3.95
N PHE A 109 -32.37 30.25 -3.97
CA PHE A 109 -31.63 29.13 -3.39
C PHE A 109 -31.43 29.28 -1.88
N TYR A 110 -31.08 30.48 -1.44
CA TYR A 110 -31.00 30.86 -0.03
C TYR A 110 -32.33 31.51 0.36
N ASP A 111 -32.93 31.09 1.48
CA ASP A 111 -34.19 31.65 2.04
C ASP A 111 -34.00 33.09 2.58
N GLY A 112 -33.45 34.00 1.78
CA GLY A 112 -33.19 35.40 2.10
C GLY A 112 -31.74 35.86 1.84
N GLU A 113 -31.40 37.04 2.37
CA GLU A 113 -30.05 37.63 2.27
C GLU A 113 -28.99 36.69 2.89
N VAL A 114 -28.04 36.24 2.07
CA VAL A 114 -26.85 35.56 2.56
C VAL A 114 -25.98 36.54 3.32
N GLU A 115 -25.71 36.25 4.60
CA GLU A 115 -24.75 37.01 5.38
C GLU A 115 -23.36 36.85 4.74
N THR A 116 -22.92 37.87 4.03
CA THR A 116 -21.53 37.92 3.55
C THR A 116 -20.65 38.19 4.75
N TRP A 117 -19.80 37.22 5.10
CA TRP A 117 -18.80 37.43 6.15
C TRP A 117 -17.91 38.63 5.76
N SER A 118 -17.99 39.69 6.55
CA SER A 118 -17.08 40.83 6.45
C SER A 118 -16.06 40.68 7.57
N ASP A 119 -14.78 40.75 7.22
CA ASP A 119 -13.61 40.69 8.12
C ASP A 119 -13.54 41.91 9.09
N SER A 120 -14.68 42.47 9.47
CA SER A 120 -14.81 43.71 10.25
C SER A 120 -15.03 43.49 11.75
N ASP A 121 -15.03 42.24 12.22
CA ASP A 121 -15.08 41.88 13.64
C ASP A 121 -13.68 41.58 14.23
N GLU A 122 -12.62 42.24 13.74
CA GLU A 122 -11.43 42.50 14.56
C GLU A 122 -11.68 43.75 15.40
N SER A 123 -12.57 43.64 16.39
CA SER A 123 -12.66 44.59 17.50
C SER A 123 -11.73 44.14 18.62
N ASP A 124 -10.46 44.43 18.45
CA ASP A 124 -9.47 44.41 19.54
C ASP A 124 -9.66 45.70 20.35
N THR A 125 -10.44 45.66 21.45
CA THR A 125 -10.16 46.42 22.71
C THR A 125 -10.99 45.89 23.88
#